data_AF-A0A6B3UKX6-F1
#
_entry.id   AF-A0A6B3UKX6-F1
#
_cell.length_a   1.000
_cell.length_b   1.000
_cell.length_c   1.000
_cell.angle_alpha   90.00
_cell.angle_beta   90.00
_cell.angle_gamma   90.00
#
_symmetry.space_group_name_H-M   'P 1'
#
loop_
_entity.id
_entity.type
_entity.pdbx_description
1 polymer ?
#
loop_
_entity_poly.entity_id
_entity_poly.type
_entity_poly.pdbx_seq_one_letter_code
_entity_poly.pdbx_strand_id
1 'polypeptide(L)'
;MLKTVLAVGLAAAFMGGGAYAGSRDSQTYVCLSNGQRVGIVCDRGGMSGADDMCVCPGDSAKVKASWCGEGQTPPAESAALDRARKAAARDGSLIGDTFEGKPMCVKTQSRPR
;
A
#
# COMPACT_ATOMS: atom_id res chain seq x y z
N MET A 1 26.24 50.75 21.75
CA MET A 1 26.59 50.91 20.33
C MET A 1 27.70 49.91 19.99
N LEU A 2 27.48 49.05 18.97
CA LEU A 2 28.48 48.22 18.24
C LEU A 2 29.23 47.15 19.09
N LYS A 3 29.39 45.86 18.73
CA LYS A 3 29.48 45.15 17.44
C LYS A 3 29.13 43.66 17.63
N THR A 4 28.46 43.12 16.62
CA THR A 4 28.25 41.71 16.29
C THR A 4 29.58 40.97 16.08
N VAL A 5 29.72 39.74 16.60
CA VAL A 5 30.68 38.74 16.10
C VAL A 5 29.99 37.38 16.02
N LEU A 6 29.90 36.85 14.80
CA LEU A 6 29.48 35.48 14.47
C LEU A 6 30.42 34.46 15.12
N ALA A 7 29.86 33.39 15.69
CA ALA A 7 30.60 32.16 15.97
C ALA A 7 29.93 30.96 15.28
N VAL A 8 30.73 30.31 14.44
CA VAL A 8 30.47 29.11 13.65
C VAL A 8 30.75 27.86 14.50
N GLY A 9 29.98 26.78 14.33
CA GLY A 9 30.27 25.42 14.83
C GLY A 9 29.06 24.80 15.55
N LEU A 10 28.65 23.54 15.38
CA LEU A 10 29.36 22.32 14.97
C LEU A 10 28.41 21.36 14.22
N ALA A 11 29.03 20.43 13.50
CA ALA A 11 28.45 19.43 12.61
C ALA A 11 27.50 18.41 13.28
N ALA A 12 26.63 17.87 12.43
CA ALA A 12 25.65 16.82 12.69
C ALA A 12 26.27 15.47 13.10
N ALA A 13 25.58 14.77 14.00
CA ALA A 13 25.69 13.32 14.15
C ALA A 13 24.29 12.76 14.44
N PHE A 14 23.49 12.57 13.39
CA PHE A 14 22.31 11.71 13.45
C PHE A 14 22.82 10.26 13.60
N MET A 15 22.84 9.74 14.83
CA MET A 15 22.93 8.30 15.04
C MET A 15 21.58 7.66 14.70
N GLY A 16 21.37 7.44 13.40
CA GLY A 16 20.31 6.58 12.89
C GLY A 16 20.64 5.12 13.18
N GLY A 17 20.22 4.64 14.35
CA GLY A 17 20.17 3.21 14.66
C GLY A 17 19.00 2.56 13.92
N GLY A 18 19.14 2.36 12.61
CA GLY A 18 18.20 1.58 11.80
C GLY A 18 18.44 0.10 12.01
N ALA A 19 17.72 -0.51 12.95
CA ALA A 19 17.61 -1.96 13.00
C ALA A 19 16.88 -2.43 11.73
N TYR A 20 17.59 -3.19 10.88
CA TYR A 20 17.03 -3.85 9.72
C TYR A 20 16.13 -5.02 10.18
N ALA A 21 14.94 -4.70 10.67
CA ALA A 21 13.83 -5.64 10.72
C ALA A 21 13.42 -5.91 9.27
N GLY A 22 13.49 -7.17 8.83
CA GLY A 22 13.23 -7.57 7.45
C GLY A 22 11.98 -6.89 6.88
N SER A 23 12.19 -6.08 5.84
CA SER A 23 11.12 -5.39 5.11
C SER A 23 10.14 -6.42 4.55
N ARG A 24 9.07 -6.70 5.28
CA ARG A 24 7.83 -7.06 4.60
C ARG A 24 7.51 -5.87 3.73
N ASP A 25 7.48 -6.07 2.43
CA ASP A 25 6.96 -5.06 1.51
C ASP A 25 5.62 -4.59 2.09
N SER A 26 5.59 -3.35 2.58
CA SER A 26 4.41 -2.73 3.20
C SER A 26 3.31 -2.46 2.17
N GLN A 27 3.62 -2.76 0.91
CA GLN A 27 2.84 -2.52 -0.28
C GLN A 27 2.41 -3.86 -0.87
N THR A 28 1.23 -3.85 -1.47
CA THR A 28 0.65 -4.95 -2.22
C THR A 28 -0.10 -4.39 -3.43
N TYR A 29 -0.62 -5.27 -4.26
CA TYR A 29 -1.48 -4.91 -5.37
C TYR A 29 -2.87 -5.52 -5.19
N VAL A 30 -3.89 -4.75 -5.53
CA VAL A 30 -5.28 -5.18 -5.60
C VAL A 30 -5.82 -4.92 -7.00
N CYS A 31 -6.81 -5.71 -7.40
CA CYS A 31 -7.51 -5.50 -8.65
C CYS A 31 -8.81 -4.73 -8.36
N LEU A 32 -9.01 -3.60 -9.03
CA LEU A 32 -10.21 -2.78 -8.89
C LEU A 32 -11.00 -2.73 -10.19
N SER A 33 -12.28 -3.11 -10.15
CA SER A 33 -13.23 -2.88 -11.25
C SER A 33 -14.22 -1.82 -10.80
N ASN A 34 -14.20 -0.63 -11.43
CA ASN A 34 -15.04 0.51 -11.01
C ASN A 34 -14.96 0.85 -9.50
N GLY A 35 -13.80 0.62 -8.88
CA GLY A 35 -13.56 0.84 -7.45
C GLY A 35 -13.91 -0.35 -6.54
N GLN A 36 -14.63 -1.35 -7.06
CA GLN A 36 -14.87 -2.62 -6.36
C GLN A 36 -13.64 -3.50 -6.42
N ARG A 37 -13.30 -4.15 -5.31
CA ARG A 37 -12.21 -5.14 -5.28
C ARG A 37 -12.67 -6.41 -5.97
N VAL A 38 -11.87 -6.89 -6.92
CA VAL A 38 -12.07 -8.18 -7.58
C VAL A 38 -10.89 -9.11 -7.29
N GLY A 39 -11.16 -10.42 -7.31
CA GLY A 39 -10.14 -11.43 -7.08
C GLY A 39 -9.09 -11.44 -8.19
N ILE A 40 -7.85 -11.71 -7.82
CA ILE A 40 -6.79 -12.02 -8.78
C ILE A 40 -7.07 -13.40 -9.37
N VAL A 41 -6.92 -13.56 -10.68
CA VAL A 41 -7.04 -14.84 -11.37
C VAL A 41 -5.64 -15.34 -11.69
N CYS A 42 -5.28 -16.50 -11.15
CA CYS A 42 -4.03 -17.15 -11.45
C CYS A 42 -4.31 -18.31 -12.38
N ASP A 43 -3.66 -18.31 -13.54
CA ASP A 43 -3.68 -19.48 -14.40
C ASP A 43 -2.68 -20.50 -13.84
N ARG A 44 -3.16 -21.69 -13.55
CA ARG A 44 -2.32 -22.81 -13.12
C ARG A 44 -1.97 -23.61 -14.38
N GLY A 45 -1.08 -23.03 -15.19
CA GLY A 45 -0.66 -23.61 -16.47
C GLY A 45 0.18 -24.87 -16.26
N GLY A 46 -0.31 -26.01 -16.76
CA GLY A 46 0.36 -27.30 -16.73
C GLY A 46 1.63 -27.39 -17.58
N MET A 47 2.50 -28.34 -17.19
CA MET A 47 3.66 -28.88 -17.91
C MET A 47 4.61 -27.86 -18.55
N SER A 48 5.21 -26.94 -17.78
CA SER A 48 6.60 -26.50 -18.01
C SER A 48 7.08 -25.45 -16.99
N GLY A 49 6.88 -25.67 -15.68
CA GLY A 49 7.61 -24.94 -14.62
C GLY A 49 7.55 -23.40 -14.66
N ALA A 50 6.70 -22.80 -15.48
CA ALA A 50 6.50 -21.36 -15.53
C ALA A 50 5.57 -21.01 -14.38
N ASP A 51 6.09 -20.16 -13.49
CA ASP A 51 5.44 -19.68 -12.28
C ASP A 51 3.95 -19.35 -12.48
N ASP A 52 3.12 -19.64 -11.47
CA ASP A 52 1.70 -19.28 -11.42
C ASP A 52 1.52 -17.79 -11.82
N MET A 53 1.12 -17.52 -13.06
CA MET A 53 0.93 -16.15 -13.55
C MET A 53 -0.43 -15.63 -13.08
N CYS A 54 -0.39 -14.73 -12.09
CA CYS A 54 -1.55 -14.11 -11.48
C CYS A 54 -1.82 -12.72 -12.08
N VAL A 55 -3.02 -12.51 -12.63
CA VAL A 55 -3.43 -11.25 -13.29
C VAL A 55 -4.76 -10.72 -12.77
N CYS A 56 -4.97 -9.41 -12.95
CA CYS A 56 -6.27 -8.79 -12.71
C CYS A 56 -7.23 -9.15 -13.87
N PRO A 57 -8.42 -9.71 -13.60
CA PRO A 57 -9.32 -10.19 -14.64
C PRO A 57 -10.04 -9.04 -15.37
N GLY A 58 -10.36 -9.27 -16.64
CA GLY A 58 -11.17 -8.35 -17.46
C GLY A 58 -10.60 -6.92 -17.50
N ASP A 59 -11.47 -5.92 -17.36
CA ASP A 59 -11.10 -4.50 -17.38
C ASP A 59 -10.68 -3.96 -16.00
N SER A 60 -10.32 -4.83 -15.05
CA SER A 60 -9.92 -4.38 -13.71
C SER A 60 -8.51 -3.81 -13.69
N ALA A 61 -8.34 -2.70 -12.97
CA ALA A 61 -7.05 -2.02 -12.83
C ALA A 61 -6.23 -2.65 -11.70
N LYS A 62 -4.94 -2.88 -11.95
CA LYS A 62 -3.95 -3.24 -10.92
C LYS A 62 -3.55 -1.97 -10.17
N VAL A 63 -3.94 -1.89 -8.90
CA VAL A 63 -3.76 -0.70 -8.06
C VAL A 63 -2.89 -1.04 -6.87
N LYS A 64 -1.91 -0.18 -6.57
CA LYS A 64 -1.03 -0.35 -5.43
C LYS A 64 -1.77 0.01 -4.14
N ALA A 65 -1.62 -0.77 -3.08
CA ALA A 65 -2.24 -0.48 -1.79
C ALA A 65 -1.31 -0.87 -0.64
N SER A 66 -1.50 -0.29 0.53
CA SER A 66 -0.77 -0.69 1.74
C SER A 66 -1.50 -1.81 2.47
N TRP A 67 -0.75 -2.68 3.16
CA TRP A 67 -1.35 -3.53 4.18
C TRP A 67 -1.86 -2.67 5.35
N CYS A 68 -2.94 -3.08 5.99
CA CYS A 68 -3.39 -2.46 7.23
C CYS A 68 -2.35 -2.70 8.32
N GLY A 69 -2.02 -1.64 9.08
CA GLY A 69 -1.15 -1.77 10.24
C GLY A 69 -1.76 -2.68 11.31
N GLU A 70 -0.94 -3.07 12.29
CA GLU A 70 -1.41 -3.85 13.43
C GLU A 70 -2.56 -3.12 14.17
N GLY A 71 -3.63 -3.86 14.49
CA GLY A 71 -4.84 -3.30 15.11
C GLY A 71 -5.72 -2.43 14.19
N GLN A 72 -5.27 -2.08 12.99
CA GLN A 72 -6.08 -1.32 12.03
C GLN A 72 -7.07 -2.23 11.29
N THR A 73 -8.29 -1.74 11.11
CA THR A 73 -9.32 -2.42 10.33
C THR A 73 -9.63 -1.59 9.08
N PRO A 74 -9.65 -2.20 7.88
CA PRO A 74 -10.02 -1.48 6.67
C PRO A 74 -11.47 -0.98 6.77
N PRO A 75 -11.84 0.06 6.01
CA PRO A 75 -13.23 0.49 5.91
C PRO A 75 -14.14 -0.66 5.49
N ALA A 76 -15.38 -0.66 5.99
CA ALA A 76 -16.36 -1.67 5.63
C ALA A 76 -16.71 -1.57 4.13
N GLU A 77 -16.79 -2.71 3.45
CA GLU A 77 -17.13 -2.74 2.04
C GLU A 77 -18.54 -2.16 1.83
N SER A 78 -18.64 -1.18 0.93
CA SER A 78 -19.89 -0.48 0.63
C SER A 78 -19.78 0.23 -0.71
N ALA A 79 -20.92 0.53 -1.34
CA ALA A 79 -20.94 1.31 -2.58
C ALA A 79 -20.31 2.71 -2.43
N ALA A 80 -20.33 3.28 -1.22
CA ALA A 80 -19.67 4.56 -0.94
C ALA A 80 -18.14 4.41 -0.96
N LEU A 81 -17.61 3.35 -0.34
CA LEU A 81 -16.19 3.01 -0.39
C LEU A 81 -15.74 2.71 -1.82
N ASP A 82 -16.55 2.00 -2.62
CA ASP A 82 -16.22 1.70 -4.01
C ASP A 82 -16.06 2.97 -4.84
N ARG A 83 -16.98 3.95 -4.68
CA ARG A 83 -16.87 5.26 -5.32
C ARG A 83 -15.62 6.01 -4.88
N ALA A 84 -15.31 5.97 -3.58
CA ALA A 84 -14.12 6.62 -3.04
C ALA A 84 -12.82 5.99 -3.59
N ARG A 85 -12.75 4.65 -3.65
CA ARG A 85 -11.63 3.93 -4.26
C ARG A 85 -11.48 4.25 -5.74
N LYS A 86 -12.59 4.32 -6.50
CA LYS A 86 -12.56 4.71 -7.91
C LYS A 86 -11.99 6.11 -8.11
N ALA A 87 -12.26 7.03 -7.19
CA ALA A 87 -11.73 8.39 -7.24
C ALA A 87 -10.24 8.44 -6.82
N ALA A 88 -9.88 7.76 -5.74
CA ALA A 88 -8.53 7.70 -5.20
C ALA A 88 -7.55 7.01 -6.16
N ALA A 89 -7.91 5.83 -6.67
CA ALA A 89 -7.03 4.99 -7.49
C ALA A 89 -6.74 5.51 -8.91
N ARG A 90 -7.08 6.76 -9.23
CA ARG A 90 -6.82 7.36 -10.55
C ARG A 90 -5.34 7.48 -10.87
N ASP A 91 -4.50 7.60 -9.84
CA ASP A 91 -3.04 7.62 -9.95
C ASP A 91 -2.42 6.20 -9.91
N GLY A 92 -3.26 5.15 -9.83
CA GLY A 92 -2.83 3.77 -9.71
C GLY A 92 -2.48 3.34 -8.28
N SER A 93 -2.80 4.13 -7.26
CA SER A 93 -2.48 3.87 -5.86
C SER A 93 -3.67 4.12 -4.92
N LEU A 94 -3.67 3.43 -3.77
CA LEU A 94 -4.50 3.71 -2.60
C LEU A 94 -3.64 4.03 -1.36
N ILE A 95 -2.31 4.14 -1.54
CA ILE A 95 -1.38 4.38 -0.45
C ILE A 95 -1.57 5.81 0.06
N GLY A 96 -1.90 5.93 1.35
CA GLY A 96 -2.14 7.21 2.02
C GLY A 96 -3.59 7.69 1.91
N ASP A 97 -4.40 7.06 1.07
CA ASP A 97 -5.81 7.41 0.93
C ASP A 97 -6.63 6.96 2.14
N THR A 98 -7.67 7.73 2.44
CA THR A 98 -8.56 7.48 3.57
C THR A 98 -10.02 7.58 3.17
N PHE A 99 -10.86 6.82 3.88
CA PHE A 99 -12.31 6.86 3.78
C PHE A 99 -12.88 6.89 5.19
N GLU A 100 -13.70 7.88 5.52
CA GLU A 100 -14.29 8.06 6.86
C GLU A 100 -13.22 8.06 7.98
N GLY A 101 -12.06 8.68 7.71
CA GLY A 101 -10.93 8.75 8.65
C GLY A 101 -10.17 7.43 8.82
N LYS A 102 -10.51 6.38 8.07
CA LYS A 102 -9.80 5.09 8.08
C LYS A 102 -8.94 4.94 6.81
N PRO A 103 -7.74 4.36 6.91
CA PRO A 103 -6.89 4.12 5.75
C PRO A 103 -7.53 3.13 4.79
N MET A 104 -7.46 3.38 3.48
CA MET A 104 -7.89 2.44 2.43
C MET A 104 -6.89 1.29 2.25
N CYS A 105 -6.58 0.62 3.35
CA CYS A 105 -5.61 -0.46 3.42
C CYS A 105 -6.23 -1.83 3.10
N VAL A 106 -5.38 -2.82 2.85
CA VAL A 106 -5.76 -4.21 2.64
C VAL A 106 -5.50 -5.00 3.91
N LYS A 107 -6.47 -5.76 4.38
CA LYS A 107 -6.25 -6.67 5.51
C LYS A 107 -5.23 -7.73 5.10
N THR A 108 -4.20 -7.95 5.90
CA THR A 108 -3.28 -9.08 5.70
C THR A 108 -4.10 -10.37 5.70
N GLN A 109 -3.97 -11.17 4.65
CA GLN A 109 -4.44 -12.55 4.69
C GLN A 109 -3.39 -13.30 5.49
N SER A 110 -3.66 -13.62 6.76
CA SER A 110 -2.93 -14.70 7.41
C SER A 110 -3.21 -15.95 6.57
N ARG A 111 -2.26 -16.34 5.70
CA ARG A 111 -2.34 -17.63 5.00
C ARG A 111 -2.61 -18.70 6.07
N PRO A 112 -3.68 -19.51 5.97
CA PRO A 112 -3.65 -20.79 6.66
C PRO A 112 -2.43 -21.53 6.11
N ARG A 113 -1.48 -21.86 7.00
CA ARG A 113 -0.38 -22.76 6.68
C ARG A 113 -0.93 -24.16 6.44
#